data_AF-A0A7X9HQF0-F1
#
_entry.id   AF-A0A7X9HQF0-F1
#
_cell.length_a   1.000
_cell.length_b   1.000
_cell.length_c   1.000
_cell.angle_alpha   90.00
_cell.angle_beta   90.00
_cell.angle_gamma   90.00
#
_symmetry.space_group_name_H-M   'P 1'
#
loop_
_entity.id
_entity.type
_entity.pdbx_description
1 polymer ?
#
loop_
_entity_poly.entity_id
_entity_poly.type
_entity_poly.pdbx_seq_one_letter_code
_entity_poly.pdbx_strand_id
1 'polypeptide(L)' 'MRSIDYKKWADFIYSISKELKKKNLLALELACGNGAIANKLNKKFEYLCISDLSLQMISAAKKILTESAVI' A
#
# COMPACT_ATOMS: atom_id res chain seq x y z
N MET A 1 15.97 15.94 3.29
CA MET A 1 15.16 15.04 2.44
C MET A 1 13.74 15.59 2.42
N ARG A 2 13.09 15.73 1.25
CA ARG A 2 11.72 16.28 1.18
C ARG A 2 10.74 15.27 1.80
N SER A 3 9.77 15.75 2.58
CA SER A 3 8.69 14.90 3.07
C SER A 3 7.81 14.44 1.91
N ILE A 4 7.61 13.13 1.78
CA ILE A 4 6.69 12.55 0.80
C ILE A 4 5.31 12.43 1.45
N ASP A 5 4.27 12.94 0.79
CA ASP A 5 2.88 12.74 1.23
C ASP A 5 2.33 11.42 0.66
N TYR A 6 2.51 10.34 1.40
CA TYR A 6 2.04 9.00 1.00
C TYR A 6 0.52 8.88 0.89
N LYS A 7 -0.25 9.73 1.59
CA LYS A 7 -1.72 9.71 1.47
C LYS A 7 -2.14 10.23 0.10
N LYS A 8 -1.58 11.37 -0.31
CA LYS A 8 -1.86 11.95 -1.64
C LYS A 8 -1.50 10.99 -2.76
N TRP A 9 -0.37 10.30 -2.65
CA TRP A 9 0.03 9.27 -3.63
C TRP A 9 -0.92 8.07 -3.65
N ALA A 10 -1.31 7.54 -2.49
CA ALA A 10 -2.26 6.44 -2.40
C ALA A 10 -3.63 6.79 -2.99
N ASP A 11 -4.12 8.01 -2.72
CA ASP A 11 -5.37 8.51 -3.30
C ASP A 11 -5.29 8.64 -4.82
N PHE A 12 -4.16 9.14 -5.34
CA PHE A 12 -3.92 9.23 -6.77
C PHE A 12 -3.87 7.84 -7.45
N ILE A 13 -3.10 6.89 -6.90
CA ILE A 13 -3.02 5.52 -7.43
C ILE A 13 -4.41 4.86 -7.46
N TYR A 14 -5.19 5.01 -6.39
CA TYR A 14 -6.54 4.49 -6.35
C TYR A 14 -7.49 5.21 -7.31
N SER A 15 -7.27 6.49 -7.61
CA SER A 15 -8.09 7.20 -8.61
C SER A 15 -7.94 6.61 -10.01
N ILE A 16 -6.72 6.17 -10.37
CA ILE A 16 -6.45 5.49 -11.65
C ILE A 16 -7.23 4.17 -11.72
N SER A 17 -7.27 3.40 -10.63
CA SER A 17 -7.97 2.11 -10.62
C SER A 17 -9.48 2.24 -10.85
N LYS A 18 -10.08 3.40 -10.50
CA LYS A 18 -11.51 3.67 -10.75
C LYS A 18 -11.87 3.76 -12.23
N GLU A 19 -10.91 4.09 -13.11
CA GLU A 19 -11.13 4.13 -14.56
C GLU A 19 -11.52 2.77 -15.13
N LEU A 20 -11.11 1.69 -14.45
CA LEU A 20 -11.45 0.32 -14.82
C LEU A 20 -12.94 -0.01 -14.60
N LYS A 21 -13.69 0.81 -13.85
CA LYS A 21 -15.10 0.59 -13.46
C LYS A 21 -15.37 -0.80 -12.87
N LYS A 22 -14.36 -1.39 -12.23
CA LYS A 22 -14.46 -2.69 -11.54
C LYS A 22 -14.50 -2.46 -10.03
N LYS A 23 -15.30 -3.29 -9.35
CA LYS A 23 -15.23 -3.44 -7.90
C LYS A 23 -14.16 -4.49 -7.57
N ASN A 24 -13.79 -4.62 -6.30
CA ASN A 24 -13.08 -5.81 -5.83
C ASN A 24 -11.73 -6.01 -6.51
N LEU A 25 -11.00 -4.90 -6.70
CA LEU A 25 -9.70 -4.93 -7.34
C LEU A 25 -8.65 -5.48 -6.37
N LEU A 26 -7.82 -6.37 -6.90
CA LEU A 26 -6.62 -6.88 -6.25
C LEU A 26 -5.43 -6.08 -6.75
N ALA A 27 -4.48 -5.79 -5.87
CA ALA A 27 -3.28 -5.02 -6.20
C ALA A 27 -2.00 -5.72 -5.74
N LEU A 28 -0.92 -5.51 -6.48
CA LEU A 28 0.44 -5.88 -6.14
C LEU A 28 1.31 -4.62 -6.13
N GLU A 29 1.90 -4.31 -4.99
CA GLU A 29 2.91 -3.25 -4.85
C GLU A 29 4.31 -3.86 -4.93
N LEU A 30 5.08 -3.48 -5.95
CA LEU A 30 6.48 -3.87 -6.12
C LEU A 30 7.40 -2.86 -5.43
N ALA A 31 8.45 -3.35 -4.77
CA ALA A 31 9.41 -2.54 -4.00
C ALA A 31 8.70 -1.65 -2.96
N CYS A 32 7.90 -2.26 -2.10
CA CYS A 32 7.07 -1.54 -1.13
C CYS A 32 7.87 -0.80 -0.05
N GLY A 33 9.18 -1.06 0.07
CA GLY A 33 10.01 -0.54 1.14
C GLY A 33 9.42 -0.89 2.49
N ASN A 34 9.32 0.11 3.38
CA ASN A 34 8.70 -0.06 4.70
C ASN A 34 7.16 -0.11 4.67
N GLY A 35 6.51 -0.16 3.50
CA GLY A 35 5.05 -0.29 3.39
C GLY A 35 4.28 1.00 3.69
N ALA A 36 4.90 2.18 3.63
CA ALA A 36 4.24 3.45 3.91
C ALA A 36 3.05 3.72 2.96
N ILE A 37 3.18 3.40 1.67
CA ILE A 37 2.08 3.50 0.69
C ILE A 37 1.09 2.35 0.90
N ALA A 38 1.58 1.12 1.01
CA ALA A 38 0.76 -0.06 1.26
C ALA A 38 -0.24 0.13 2.40
N ASN A 39 0.19 0.72 3.52
CA ASN A 39 -0.68 0.99 4.66
C ASN A 39 -1.86 1.92 4.33
N LYS A 40 -1.67 2.86 3.40
CA LYS A 40 -2.76 3.74 2.92
C LYS A 40 -3.62 3.06 1.87
N LEU A 41 -3.06 2.14 1.09
CA LEU A 41 -3.75 1.41 0.03
C LEU A 41 -4.56 0.19 0.52
N ASN A 42 -4.18 -0.45 1.64
CA ASN A 42 -4.81 -1.71 2.06
C ASN A 42 -6.33 -1.59 2.30
N LYS A 43 -6.83 -0.38 2.61
CA LYS A 43 -8.25 -0.11 2.86
C LYS A 43 -9.04 0.19 1.58
N LYS A 44 -8.36 0.30 0.43
CA LYS A 44 -8.93 0.74 -0.83
C LYS A 44 -9.09 -0.40 -1.84
N PHE A 45 -8.19 -1.37 -1.78
CA PHE A 45 -8.24 -2.60 -2.57
C PHE A 45 -8.80 -3.74 -1.71
N GLU A 46 -9.49 -4.70 -2.34
CA GLU A 46 -10.01 -5.88 -1.60
C GLU A 46 -8.87 -6.74 -1.07
N TYR A 47 -7.82 -6.89 -1.89
CA TYR A 47 -6.59 -7.55 -1.51
C TYR A 47 -5.40 -6.75 -2.02
N LEU A 48 -4.41 -6.58 -1.14
CA LEU A 48 -3.14 -5.96 -1.48
C LEU A 48 -2.01 -6.91 -1.11
N CYS A 49 -1.29 -7.38 -2.12
CA CYS A 49 0.00 -8.04 -1.94
C CYS A 49 1.10 -7.00 -2.04
N ILE A 50 2.14 -7.13 -1.21
CA ILE A 50 3.32 -6.27 -1.26
C ILE A 50 4.57 -7.12 -1.42
N SER A 51 5.55 -6.62 -2.15
CA SER A 51 6.84 -7.26 -2.30
C SER A 51 7.98 -6.26 -2.21
N ASP A 52 9.11 -6.74 -1.71
CA ASP A 52 10.37 -6.03 -1.70
C ASP A 52 11.48 -7.08 -1.73
N LEU A 53 12.61 -6.74 -2.35
CA LEU A 53 13.77 -7.62 -2.36
C LEU A 53 14.41 -7.72 -0.96
N SER A 54 14.29 -6.65 -0.17
CA SER A 54 14.83 -6.60 1.18
C SER A 54 13.88 -7.23 2.19
N LEU A 55 14.29 -8.36 2.78
CA LEU A 55 13.57 -8.99 3.89
C LEU A 55 13.43 -8.06 5.10
N GLN A 56 14.39 -7.16 5.32
CA GLN A 56 14.33 -6.16 6.39
C GLN A 56 13.18 -5.18 6.14
N MET A 57 12.99 -4.76 4.89
CA MET A 57 11.88 -3.89 4.49
C MET A 57 10.53 -4.59 4.63
N ILE A 58 10.43 -5.85 4.19
CA ILE A 58 9.23 -6.68 4.41
C ILE A 58 8.90 -6.80 5.90
N SER A 59 9.91 -7.03 6.76
CA SER A 59 9.70 -7.10 8.21
C SER A 59 9.18 -5.78 8.79
N ALA A 60 9.73 -4.64 8.36
CA ALA A 60 9.28 -3.31 8.76
C ALA A 60 7.84 -3.02 8.28
N ALA A 61 7.53 -3.36 7.02
CA ALA A 61 6.20 -3.20 6.45
C ALA A 61 5.16 -4.04 7.19
N LYS A 62 5.50 -5.28 7.56
CA LYS A 62 4.63 -6.17 8.32
C LYS A 62 4.21 -5.53 9.64
N LYS A 63 5.14 -4.94 10.40
CA LYS A 63 4.84 -4.25 11.68
C LYS A 63 3.82 -3.13 11.50
N ILE A 64 4.06 -2.23 10.53
CA ILE A 64 3.19 -1.09 10.23
C ILE A 64 1.77 -1.55 9.86
N LEU A 65 1.66 -2.61 9.06
CA LEU A 65 0.37 -3.13 8.59
C LEU A 65 -0.39 -3.88 9.68
N THR A 66 0.30 -4.61 10.56
CA THR A 66 -0.35 -5.29 11.70
C THR A 66 -0.87 -4.32 12.75
N GLU A 67 -0.13 -3.24 13.04
CA GLU A 67 -0.58 -2.20 13.98
C GLU A 67 -1.79 -1.44 13.45
N SER A 68 -1.89 -1.29 12.13
CA SER A 68 -3.00 -0.59 11.47
C SER A 68 -4.28 -1.44 11.34
N ALA A 69 -4.20 -2.75 11.65
CA ALA A 69 -5.30 -3.72 11.63
C ALA A 69 -5.97 -3.91 13.00
N VAL A 70 -5.44 -3.29 14.07
CA VAL A 70 -6.07 -3.27 15.40
C VAL A 70 -7.03 -2.08 15.48
N ILE A 71 -8.26 -2.24 14.96
CA ILE A 71 -9.46 -1.45 15.27
C ILE A 71 -10.65 -2.42 15.32
#